data_AF-A0A1D9H1P7-F1
#
_entry.id   AF-A0A1D9H1P7-F1
#
_cell.length_a   1.000
_cell.length_b   1.000
_cell.length_c   1.000
_cell.angle_alpha   90.00
_cell.angle_beta   90.00
_cell.angle_gamma   90.00
#
_symmetry.space_group_name_H-M   'P 1'
#
loop_
_entity.id
_entity.type
_entity.pdbx_description
1 polymer ?
#
loop_
_entity_poly.entity_id
_entity_poly.type
_entity_poly.pdbx_seq_one_letter_code
_entity_poly.pdbx_strand_id
1 'polypeptide(L)'
;MKRIYIAGPMTGMPDLNFPAFHAAAGALRGEGYDVVNPAEINADPAAGWLECMRKDIRELVTCEAIYLLPGWEGSRGARLEARIAEGLGFQMIFAEVARAEMEVM
;
A
#
# COMPACT_ATOMS: atom_id res chain seq x y z
N MET A 1 -1.82 17.17 -9.40
CA MET A 1 -1.91 16.40 -8.15
C MET A 1 -1.15 15.11 -8.39
N LYS A 2 -0.23 14.70 -7.52
CA LYS A 2 0.46 13.41 -7.70
C LYS A 2 -0.45 12.28 -7.20
N ARG A 3 -0.69 11.26 -8.03
CA ARG A 3 -1.52 10.09 -7.65
C ARG A 3 -0.62 8.99 -7.10
N ILE A 4 -0.89 8.55 -5.87
CA ILE A 4 -0.05 7.63 -5.11
C ILE A 4 -0.80 6.33 -4.82
N TYR A 5 -0.19 5.20 -5.14
CA TYR A 5 -0.68 3.88 -4.79
C TYR A 5 -0.07 3.40 -3.47
N ILE A 6 -0.88 2.88 -2.53
CA ILE A 6 -0.37 2.28 -1.29
C ILE A 6 -0.20 0.78 -1.48
N ALA A 7 0.98 0.24 -1.12
CA ALA A 7 1.28 -1.18 -1.18
C ALA A 7 1.83 -1.69 0.15
N GLY A 8 1.44 -2.90 0.57
CA GLY A 8 1.81 -3.47 1.85
C GLY A 8 1.35 -4.92 2.06
N PRO A 9 1.71 -5.55 3.19
CA PRO A 9 1.19 -6.86 3.56
C PRO A 9 -0.30 -6.79 3.95
N MET A 10 -1.09 -7.79 3.52
CA MET A 10 -2.52 -7.94 3.88
C MET A 10 -2.82 -9.37 4.36
N THR A 11 -2.60 -10.37 3.49
CA THR A 11 -2.90 -11.78 3.79
C THR A 11 -2.15 -12.26 5.04
N GLY A 12 -2.90 -12.84 5.98
CA GLY A 12 -2.34 -13.38 7.23
C GLY A 12 -2.16 -12.37 8.35
N MET A 13 -2.52 -11.11 8.14
CA MET A 13 -2.55 -10.08 9.19
C MET A 13 -3.97 -9.90 9.77
N PRO A 14 -4.09 -9.45 11.02
CA PRO A 14 -5.38 -9.02 11.58
C PRO A 14 -6.06 -7.99 10.69
N ASP A 15 -7.37 -8.15 10.47
CA ASP A 15 -8.20 -7.26 9.66
C ASP A 15 -7.63 -6.94 8.26
N LEU A 16 -6.90 -7.90 7.68
CA LEU A 16 -6.20 -7.75 6.40
C LEU A 16 -5.27 -6.52 6.35
N ASN A 17 -4.81 -6.06 7.52
CA ASN A 17 -4.02 -4.84 7.69
C ASN A 17 -4.73 -3.54 7.22
N PHE A 18 -6.05 -3.57 7.00
CA PHE A 18 -6.82 -2.41 6.55
C PHE A 18 -6.59 -1.14 7.40
N PRO A 19 -6.46 -1.20 8.74
CA PRO A 19 -6.15 -0.02 9.55
C PRO A 19 -4.87 0.71 9.11
N ALA A 20 -3.80 0.00 8.76
CA ALA A 20 -2.55 0.63 8.31
C ALA A 20 -2.71 1.29 6.94
N PHE A 21 -3.44 0.63 6.02
CA PHE A 21 -3.76 1.18 4.70
C PHE A 21 -4.61 2.45 4.80
N HIS A 22 -5.66 2.45 5.61
CA HIS A 22 -6.51 3.63 5.80
C HIS A 22 -5.79 4.76 6.53
N ALA A 23 -4.94 4.46 7.52
CA ALA A 23 -4.13 5.47 8.19
C ALA A 23 -3.16 6.18 7.23
N ALA A 24 -2.44 5.40 6.40
CA ALA A 24 -1.56 5.96 5.37
C ALA A 24 -2.34 6.77 4.33
N ALA A 25 -3.51 6.28 3.91
CA ALA A 25 -4.36 7.00 2.98
C ALA A 25 -4.85 8.33 3.55
N GLY A 26 -5.26 8.36 4.82
CA GLY A 26 -5.65 9.58 5.53
C GLY A 26 -4.52 10.61 5.62
N ALA A 27 -3.31 10.18 5.98
CA ALA A 27 -2.14 11.05 6.07
C ALA A 27 -1.79 11.67 4.70
N LEU A 28 -1.64 10.84 3.66
CA LEU A 28 -1.31 11.30 2.31
C LEU A 28 -2.41 12.21 1.71
N ARG A 29 -3.68 11.89 1.93
CA ARG A 29 -4.80 12.77 1.52
C ARG A 29 -4.77 14.10 2.28
N GLY A 30 -4.40 14.09 3.56
CA GLY A 30 -4.20 15.29 4.38
C GLY A 30 -3.08 16.20 3.88
N GLU A 31 -2.07 15.63 3.22
CA GLU A 31 -0.99 16.34 2.53
C GLU A 31 -1.39 16.84 1.12
N GLY A 32 -2.60 16.50 0.65
CA GLY A 32 -3.12 16.92 -0.65
C GLY A 32 -2.81 15.99 -1.82
N TYR A 33 -2.39 14.74 -1.57
CA TYR A 33 -2.23 13.74 -2.63
C TYR A 33 -3.58 13.11 -3.04
N ASP A 34 -3.65 12.68 -4.30
CA ASP A 34 -4.69 11.73 -4.72
C ASP A 34 -4.19 10.31 -4.40
N VAL A 35 -4.99 9.51 -3.70
CA VAL A 35 -4.51 8.26 -3.09
C VAL A 35 -5.37 7.08 -3.50
N VAL A 36 -4.72 6.08 -4.09
CA VAL A 36 -5.27 4.78 -4.41
C VAL A 36 -4.91 3.80 -3.29
N ASN A 37 -5.95 3.28 -2.64
CA ASN A 37 -5.83 2.39 -1.50
C ASN A 37 -6.47 1.02 -1.82
N PRO A 38 -5.69 -0.07 -1.90
CA PRO A 38 -6.21 -1.41 -2.19
C PRO A 38 -7.23 -1.93 -1.17
N ALA A 39 -7.18 -1.45 0.08
CA ALA A 39 -8.19 -1.78 1.10
C ALA A 39 -9.58 -1.19 0.76
N GLU A 40 -9.65 -0.13 -0.05
CA GLU A 40 -10.90 0.47 -0.53
C GLU A 40 -11.39 -0.19 -1.83
N ILE A 41 -10.49 -0.81 -2.59
CA ILE A 41 -10.78 -1.50 -3.86
C ILE A 41 -11.26 -2.94 -3.61
N ASN A 42 -10.58 -3.65 -2.71
CA ASN A 42 -10.83 -5.06 -2.40
C ASN A 42 -11.45 -5.21 -1.01
N ALA A 43 -12.60 -4.57 -0.81
CA ALA A 43 -13.33 -4.63 0.46
C ALA A 43 -14.00 -6.00 0.72
N ASP A 44 -14.16 -6.85 -0.31
CA ASP A 44 -14.72 -8.19 -0.17
C ASP A 44 -13.63 -9.19 0.26
N PRO A 45 -13.69 -9.72 1.51
CA PRO A 45 -12.71 -10.68 2.01
C PRO A 45 -12.79 -12.06 1.33
N ALA A 46 -13.87 -12.36 0.59
CA ALA A 46 -14.02 -13.61 -0.15
C ALA A 46 -13.36 -13.57 -1.54
N ALA A 47 -12.91 -12.40 -2.00
CA ALA A 47 -12.31 -12.23 -3.32
C ALA A 47 -10.99 -13.03 -3.44
N GLY A 48 -10.82 -13.70 -4.58
CA GLY A 48 -9.62 -14.48 -4.84
C GLY A 48 -8.40 -13.60 -5.11
N TRP A 49 -7.21 -14.04 -4.68
CA TRP A 49 -5.96 -13.28 -4.83
C TRP A 49 -5.71 -12.77 -6.26
N LEU A 50 -5.95 -13.60 -7.28
CA LEU A 50 -5.77 -13.22 -8.69
C LEU A 50 -6.80 -12.20 -9.20
N GLU A 51 -7.96 -12.12 -8.57
CA GLU A 51 -8.97 -11.10 -8.89
C GLU A 51 -8.57 -9.76 -8.29
N CYS A 52 -8.21 -9.75 -7.00
CA CYS A 52 -7.73 -8.56 -6.29
C CYS A 52 -6.53 -7.95 -7.02
N MET A 53 -5.50 -8.76 -7.29
CA MET A 53 -4.29 -8.29 -7.99
C MET A 53 -4.58 -7.67 -9.36
N ARG A 54 -5.61 -8.12 -10.09
CA ARG A 54 -5.96 -7.53 -11.39
C ARG A 54 -6.61 -6.15 -11.23
N LYS A 55 -7.44 -5.95 -10.20
CA LYS A 55 -8.04 -4.66 -9.87
C LYS A 55 -6.95 -3.69 -9.39
N ASP A 56 -6.08 -4.19 -8.51
CA ASP A 56 -4.94 -3.47 -7.95
C ASP A 56 -3.98 -2.98 -9.03
N ILE A 57 -3.53 -3.87 -9.92
CA ILE A 57 -2.63 -3.50 -11.02
C ILE A 57 -3.29 -2.48 -11.96
N ARG A 58 -4.60 -2.63 -12.25
CA ARG A 58 -5.34 -1.68 -13.08
C ARG A 58 -5.27 -0.26 -12.51
N GLU A 59 -5.47 -0.10 -11.21
CA GLU A 59 -5.41 1.21 -10.57
C GLU A 59 -3.96 1.68 -10.38
N LEU A 60 -3.04 0.79 -10.00
CA LEU A 60 -1.62 1.08 -9.83
C LEU A 60 -1.01 1.77 -11.06
N VAL A 61 -1.27 1.26 -12.27
CA VAL A 61 -0.68 1.82 -13.50
C VAL A 61 -1.21 3.22 -13.87
N THR A 62 -2.20 3.73 -13.13
CA THR A 62 -2.69 5.11 -13.27
C THR A 62 -2.00 6.10 -12.32
N CYS A 63 -1.11 5.61 -11.46
CA CYS A 63 -0.37 6.40 -10.47
C CYS A 63 0.99 6.86 -10.99
N GLU A 64 1.66 7.73 -10.22
CA GLU A 64 3.01 8.25 -10.50
C GLU A 64 3.99 7.98 -9.34
N ALA A 65 3.48 7.45 -8.23
CA ALA A 65 4.26 7.08 -7.06
C ALA A 65 3.63 5.86 -6.36
N ILE A 66 4.47 5.14 -5.63
CA ILE A 66 4.06 4.06 -4.75
C ILE A 66 4.55 4.33 -3.33
N TYR A 67 3.65 4.16 -2.36
CA TYR A 67 3.92 4.28 -0.94
C TYR A 67 3.93 2.89 -0.31
N LEU A 68 5.09 2.47 0.17
CA LEU A 68 5.36 1.12 0.64
C LEU A 68 5.29 1.07 2.17
N LEU A 69 4.31 0.33 2.69
CA LEU A 69 4.11 0.10 4.11
C LEU A 69 5.19 -0.82 4.70
N PRO A 70 5.46 -0.78 6.02
CA PRO A 70 6.47 -1.63 6.63
C PRO A 70 6.18 -3.12 6.38
N GLY A 71 7.23 -3.88 6.03
CA GLY A 71 7.13 -5.30 5.72
C GLY A 71 6.62 -5.62 4.30
N TRP A 72 6.51 -4.62 3.41
CA TRP A 72 6.15 -4.82 2.00
C TRP A 72 7.06 -5.84 1.29
N GLU A 73 8.34 -5.91 1.67
CA GLU A 73 9.31 -6.86 1.14
C GLU A 73 8.90 -8.30 1.40
N GLY A 74 8.17 -8.57 2.49
CA GLY A 74 7.61 -9.88 2.83
C GLY A 74 6.33 -10.23 2.07
N SER A 75 5.61 -9.22 1.54
CA SER A 75 4.32 -9.39 0.86
C SER A 75 4.47 -9.80 -0.60
N ARG A 76 3.87 -10.92 -1.00
CA ARG A 76 3.85 -11.37 -2.41
C ARG A 76 3.20 -10.34 -3.34
N GLY A 77 2.09 -9.73 -2.91
CA GLY A 77 1.37 -8.71 -3.67
C GLY A 77 2.19 -7.42 -3.76
N ALA A 78 2.62 -6.88 -2.62
CA ALA A 78 3.35 -5.61 -2.58
C ALA A 78 4.68 -5.66 -3.34
N ARG A 79 5.41 -6.79 -3.31
CA ARG A 79 6.61 -6.96 -4.14
C ARG A 79 6.32 -6.92 -5.64
N LEU A 80 5.19 -7.48 -6.08
CA LEU A 80 4.80 -7.46 -7.50
C LEU A 80 4.46 -6.02 -7.92
N GLU A 81 3.69 -5.31 -7.10
CA GLU A 81 3.32 -3.92 -7.33
C GLU A 81 4.56 -3.00 -7.34
N ALA A 82 5.48 -3.16 -6.38
CA ALA A 82 6.73 -2.42 -6.32
C ALA A 82 7.59 -2.61 -7.57
N ARG A 83 7.69 -3.84 -8.10
CA ARG A 83 8.41 -4.10 -9.36
C ARG A 83 7.76 -3.45 -10.57
N ILE A 84 6.42 -3.45 -10.63
CA ILE A 84 5.68 -2.75 -11.70
C ILE A 84 5.95 -1.24 -11.61
N ALA A 85 5.83 -0.68 -10.41
CA ALA A 85 6.09 0.74 -10.14
C ALA A 85 7.54 1.13 -10.52
N GLU A 86 8.53 0.34 -10.11
CA GLU A 86 9.93 0.52 -10.49
C GLU A 86 10.11 0.50 -12.02
N GLY A 87 9.54 -0.50 -12.70
CA GLY A 87 9.62 -0.61 -14.16
C GLY A 87 8.94 0.53 -14.92
N LEU A 88 7.95 1.19 -14.30
CA LEU A 88 7.26 2.37 -14.83
C LEU A 88 7.90 3.70 -14.41
N GLY A 89 8.98 3.68 -13.63
CA GLY A 89 9.70 4.88 -13.19
C GLY A 89 8.97 5.69 -12.11
N PHE A 90 8.17 5.03 -11.26
CA PHE A 90 7.44 5.70 -10.19
C PHE A 90 8.38 6.27 -9.14
N GLN A 91 7.93 7.31 -8.43
CA GLN A 91 8.57 7.69 -7.18
C GLN A 91 8.30 6.61 -6.12
N MET A 92 9.36 6.01 -5.60
CA MET A 92 9.31 5.03 -4.52
C MET A 92 9.34 5.76 -3.16
N ILE A 93 8.31 5.60 -2.34
CA ILE A 93 8.19 6.23 -1.02
C ILE A 93 8.06 5.11 0.01
N PHE A 94 8.83 5.19 1.10
CA PHE A 94 8.83 4.17 2.14
C PHE A 94 8.24 4.77 3.41
N ALA A 95 7.27 4.06 4.01
CA ALA A 95 6.71 4.44 5.29
C ALA A 95 7.78 4.37 6.39
N GLU A 96 7.84 5.39 7.23
CA GLU A 96 8.70 5.33 8.41
C GLU A 96 8.15 4.31 9.41
N VAL A 97 9.05 3.48 9.96
CA VAL A 97 8.70 2.64 11.10
C VAL A 97 8.69 3.54 12.33
N ALA A 98 7.54 3.72 12.96
CA ALA A 98 7.46 4.39 14.25
C ALA A 98 8.36 3.62 15.23
N ARG A 99 9.50 4.22 15.61
CA ARG A 99 10.33 3.70 16.69
C ARG A 99 9.58 3.99 17.98
N ALA A 100 8.98 2.97 18.58
CA ALA A 100 8.61 3.06 19.98
C ALA A 100 9.92 3.26 20.76
N GLU A 101 10.08 4.41 21.43
CA GLU A 101 11.14 4.59 22.40
C GLU A 101 10.97 3.50 23.46
N MET A 102 11.91 2.56 23.52
CA MET A 102 12.02 1.68 24.67
C MET A 102 12.50 2.56 25.81
N GLU A 103 11.55 3.02 26.63
CA GLU A 103 11.82 3.62 27.92
C GLU A 103 12.49 2.54 28.78
N VAL A 104 13.83 2.57 28.82
CA VAL A 104 14.65 1.73 29.69
C VAL A 104 14.36 2.18 31.11
N MET A 105 13.68 1.34 31.87
CA MET A 105 13.60 1.43 33.33
C MET A 105 14.72 0.62 33.95
#